data_AF-E1LT94-F1
#
_entry.id   AF-E1LT94-F1
#
_cell.length_a   1.000
_cell.length_b   1.000
_cell.length_c   1.000
_cell.angle_alpha   90.00
_cell.angle_beta   90.00
_cell.angle_gamma   90.00
#
_symmetry.space_group_name_H-M   'P 1'
#
loop_
_entity.id
_entity.type
_entity.pdbx_description
1 polymer ?
#
loop_
_entity_poly.entity_id
_entity_poly.type
_entity_poly.pdbx_seq_one_letter_code
_entity_poly.pdbx_strand_id
1 'polypeptide(L)'
;MYAGHSLGEITALVCADVITFDEGLLYVNERAKAMEECTTDKLGGMTAVFHNDLNLLEKLSKQFEVDISNYNSKKQIVFSGNLENLNKLEFELQEKSIPFKRLKVAGAFHSNLMKKASEKLEKIRINYNPDNIDRVFSSALRRFYNKEDNLSYILSKQILMPVHWNEVIAQMKENNIKNIIEFGTQPVLKNFFNSSYPYIFDIVTSCEEDYENIYLKNSSNFYLKFLKKIISIAVCSKNNSDDLNGFEEYINIYQDLLQKCNDFISNDGLVDISSCQLFYDTLFSKLLPLKSVPESEIISRKNELKKNFHIGGLKWEF
;
A
#
# COMPACT_ATOMS: atom_id res chain seq x y z
N MET A 1 -10.59 5.99 -12.18
CA MET A 1 -9.63 4.89 -12.38
C MET A 1 -8.95 4.64 -11.06
N TYR A 2 -8.97 3.39 -10.59
CA TYR A 2 -8.26 2.95 -9.40
C TYR A 2 -7.08 2.08 -9.82
N ALA A 3 -5.94 2.23 -9.14
CA ALA A 3 -4.77 1.41 -9.38
C ALA A 3 -3.94 1.37 -8.10
N GLY A 4 -3.19 0.30 -7.92
CA GLY A 4 -2.34 0.15 -6.75
C GLY A 4 -1.04 -0.59 -7.08
N HIS A 5 0.02 -0.22 -6.36
CA HIS A 5 1.35 -0.76 -6.58
C HIS A 5 1.55 -2.02 -5.73
N SER A 6 1.76 -3.17 -6.37
CA SER A 6 1.90 -4.47 -5.68
C SER A 6 0.73 -4.75 -4.72
N LEU A 7 0.97 -4.74 -3.41
CA LEU A 7 -0.04 -4.89 -2.36
C LEU A 7 -1.17 -3.86 -2.48
N GLY A 8 -0.85 -2.64 -2.93
CA GLY A 8 -1.84 -1.58 -3.10
C GLY A 8 -2.93 -1.92 -4.10
N GLU A 9 -2.73 -2.91 -4.98
CA GLU A 9 -3.79 -3.36 -5.91
C GLU A 9 -5.00 -3.91 -5.14
N ILE A 10 -4.78 -4.53 -3.97
CA ILE A 10 -5.86 -4.97 -3.07
C ILE A 10 -6.60 -3.76 -2.50
N THR A 11 -5.87 -2.72 -2.06
CA THR A 11 -6.48 -1.46 -1.61
C THR A 11 -7.29 -0.80 -2.72
N ALA A 12 -6.79 -0.81 -3.96
CA ALA A 12 -7.50 -0.25 -5.11
C ALA A 12 -8.81 -1.02 -5.39
N LEU A 13 -8.82 -2.34 -5.25
CA LEU A 13 -10.02 -3.18 -5.37
C LEU A 13 -11.04 -2.87 -4.26
N VAL A 14 -10.59 -2.67 -3.02
CA VAL A 14 -11.46 -2.24 -1.91
C VAL A 14 -12.07 -0.86 -2.19
N CYS A 15 -11.23 0.13 -2.55
CA CYS A 15 -11.70 1.49 -2.82
C CYS A 15 -12.60 1.62 -4.06
N ALA A 16 -12.57 0.63 -4.94
CA ALA A 16 -13.45 0.54 -6.12
C ALA A 16 -14.73 -0.24 -5.84
N ASP A 17 -15.00 -0.66 -4.60
CA ASP A 17 -16.14 -1.51 -4.21
C ASP A 17 -16.20 -2.83 -5.00
N VAL A 18 -15.02 -3.38 -5.33
CA VAL A 18 -14.90 -4.69 -5.97
C VAL A 18 -14.83 -5.77 -4.90
N ILE A 19 -14.07 -5.56 -3.83
CA ILE A 19 -14.02 -6.46 -2.67
C ILE A 19 -14.35 -5.66 -1.41
N THR A 20 -14.91 -6.31 -0.40
CA THR A 20 -15.15 -5.65 0.88
C THR A 20 -13.82 -5.40 1.60
N PHE A 21 -13.84 -4.49 2.58
CA PHE A 21 -12.67 -4.24 3.42
C PHE A 21 -12.18 -5.52 4.10
N ASP A 22 -13.10 -6.36 4.60
CA ASP A 22 -12.76 -7.60 5.32
C ASP A 22 -12.13 -8.63 4.40
N GLU A 23 -12.70 -8.83 3.21
CA GLU A 23 -12.14 -9.71 2.18
C GLU A 23 -10.73 -9.25 1.78
N GLY A 24 -10.55 -7.94 1.60
CA GLY A 24 -9.26 -7.35 1.32
C GLY A 24 -8.25 -7.61 2.45
N LEU A 25 -8.63 -7.36 3.69
CA LEU A 25 -7.75 -7.49 4.85
C LEU A 25 -7.39 -8.97 5.14
N LEU A 26 -8.35 -9.89 5.02
CA LEU A 26 -8.11 -11.34 5.08
C LEU A 26 -7.12 -11.78 4.00
N TYR A 27 -7.32 -11.37 2.75
CA TYR A 27 -6.41 -11.73 1.66
C TYR A 27 -5.00 -11.15 1.87
N VAL A 28 -4.89 -9.90 2.34
CA VAL A 28 -3.59 -9.29 2.67
C VAL A 28 -2.86 -10.08 3.74
N ASN A 29 -3.56 -10.54 4.78
CA ASN A 29 -2.98 -11.36 5.85
C ASN A 29 -2.44 -12.70 5.32
N GLU A 30 -3.24 -13.41 4.53
CA GLU A 30 -2.84 -14.69 3.93
C GLU A 30 -1.68 -14.51 2.94
N ARG A 31 -1.69 -13.41 2.16
CA ARG A 31 -0.59 -13.03 1.27
C ARG A 31 0.69 -12.74 2.04
N ALA A 32 0.61 -12.02 3.15
CA ALA A 32 1.77 -11.72 3.98
C ALA A 32 2.41 -13.01 4.52
N LYS A 33 1.61 -13.89 5.14
CA LYS A 33 2.08 -15.18 5.68
C LYS A 33 2.70 -16.06 4.59
N ALA A 34 2.01 -16.24 3.47
CA ALA A 34 2.48 -17.07 2.37
C ALA A 34 3.82 -16.56 1.80
N MET A 35 3.95 -15.25 1.63
CA MET A 35 5.18 -14.62 1.14
C MET A 35 6.31 -14.70 2.18
N GLU A 36 6.03 -14.49 3.46
CA GLU A 36 7.02 -14.56 4.54
C GLU A 36 7.69 -15.93 4.62
N GLU A 37 6.93 -17.02 4.46
CA GLU A 37 7.48 -18.38 4.41
C GLU A 37 8.45 -18.61 3.25
N CYS A 38 8.33 -17.84 2.15
CA CYS A 38 9.28 -17.90 1.04
C CYS A 38 10.56 -17.10 1.31
N THR A 39 10.60 -16.34 2.41
CA THR A 39 11.74 -15.49 2.79
C THR A 39 12.57 -16.04 3.95
N THR A 40 12.15 -17.16 4.56
CA THR A 40 12.75 -17.69 5.80
C THR A 40 14.25 -18.00 5.65
N ASP A 41 14.68 -18.51 4.49
CA ASP A 41 16.08 -18.82 4.22
C ASP A 41 16.93 -17.57 3.87
N LYS A 42 16.29 -16.39 3.76
CA LYS A 42 16.91 -15.08 3.42
C LYS A 42 17.79 -15.09 2.17
N LEU A 43 17.51 -15.98 1.21
CA LEU A 43 18.32 -16.15 0.00
C LEU A 43 17.95 -15.17 -1.12
N GLY A 44 16.85 -14.43 -0.99
CA GLY A 44 16.36 -13.52 -2.01
C GLY A 44 16.49 -12.04 -1.64
N GLY A 45 16.56 -11.18 -2.64
CA GLY A 45 16.53 -9.72 -2.45
C GLY A 45 15.93 -8.99 -3.64
N MET A 46 15.97 -7.66 -3.58
CA MET A 46 15.55 -6.80 -4.68
C MET A 46 16.50 -5.60 -4.84
N THR A 47 16.81 -5.23 -6.07
CA THR A 47 17.72 -4.11 -6.41
C THR A 47 17.05 -3.17 -7.39
N ALA A 48 16.87 -1.91 -6.97
CA ALA A 48 16.37 -0.84 -7.85
C ALA A 48 17.52 -0.32 -8.71
N VAL A 49 17.28 -0.20 -10.02
CA VAL A 49 18.24 0.29 -11.01
C VAL A 49 17.65 1.51 -11.70
N PHE A 50 18.44 2.57 -11.78
CA PHE A 50 18.02 3.88 -12.27
C PHE A 50 18.55 4.11 -13.69
N HIS A 51 17.87 3.53 -14.67
CA HIS A 51 18.26 3.58 -16.07
C HIS A 51 17.04 3.52 -16.99
N ASN A 52 17.18 3.98 -18.24
CA ASN A 52 16.08 4.08 -19.20
C ASN A 52 16.22 3.15 -20.42
N ASP A 53 17.36 2.50 -20.61
CA ASP A 53 17.53 1.48 -21.67
C ASP A 53 16.93 0.14 -21.25
N LEU A 54 15.66 -0.08 -21.59
CA LEU A 54 14.94 -1.33 -21.31
C LEU A 54 15.59 -2.55 -21.96
N ASN A 55 16.11 -2.41 -23.18
CA ASN A 55 16.72 -3.53 -23.90
C ASN A 55 17.98 -4.02 -23.19
N LEU A 56 18.79 -3.10 -22.66
CA LEU A 56 19.94 -3.43 -21.83
C LEU A 56 19.50 -4.13 -20.55
N LEU A 57 18.52 -3.58 -19.83
CA LEU A 57 18.07 -4.13 -18.55
C LEU A 57 17.44 -5.53 -18.70
N GLU A 58 16.68 -5.79 -19.75
CA GLU A 58 16.15 -7.13 -20.06
C GLU A 58 17.25 -8.14 -20.43
N LYS A 59 18.31 -7.69 -21.11
CA LYS A 59 19.50 -8.54 -21.36
C LYS A 59 20.21 -8.89 -20.06
N LEU A 60 20.40 -7.92 -19.17
CA LEU A 60 21.00 -8.14 -17.86
C LEU A 60 20.16 -9.09 -16.98
N SER A 61 18.83 -8.95 -16.99
CA SER A 61 17.90 -9.88 -16.33
C SER A 61 18.18 -11.33 -16.73
N LYS A 62 18.25 -11.59 -18.04
CA LYS A 62 18.51 -12.93 -18.59
C LYS A 62 19.94 -13.40 -18.29
N GLN A 63 20.93 -12.53 -18.44
CA GLN A 63 22.35 -12.86 -18.24
C GLN A 63 22.65 -13.29 -16.81
N PHE A 64 22.05 -12.63 -15.82
CA PHE A 64 22.30 -12.90 -14.40
C PHE A 64 21.22 -13.76 -13.74
N GLU A 65 20.25 -14.27 -14.51
CA GLU A 65 19.15 -15.10 -14.01
C GLU A 65 18.42 -14.46 -12.82
N VAL A 66 18.02 -13.21 -13.01
CA VAL A 66 17.21 -12.43 -12.08
C VAL A 66 15.95 -11.94 -12.78
N ASP A 67 14.83 -11.92 -12.06
CA ASP A 67 13.56 -11.46 -12.60
C ASP A 67 13.49 -9.92 -12.57
N ILE A 68 12.80 -9.31 -13.54
CA ILE A 68 12.38 -7.91 -13.41
C ILE A 68 11.06 -7.91 -12.63
N SER A 69 11.09 -7.41 -11.41
CA SER A 69 9.93 -7.37 -10.50
C SER A 69 9.09 -6.12 -10.65
N ASN A 70 9.68 -4.99 -11.05
CA ASN A 70 8.93 -3.76 -11.19
C ASN A 70 9.44 -2.91 -12.35
N TYR A 71 8.50 -2.40 -13.16
CA TYR A 71 8.71 -1.30 -14.09
C TYR A 71 8.08 -0.05 -13.48
N ASN A 72 8.77 0.57 -12.51
CA ASN A 72 8.21 1.65 -11.68
C ASN A 72 8.00 2.94 -12.46
N SER A 73 8.95 3.30 -13.32
CA SER A 73 8.90 4.51 -14.16
C SER A 73 9.81 4.34 -15.37
N LYS A 74 9.80 5.31 -16.29
CA LYS A 74 10.76 5.37 -17.41
C LYS A 74 12.24 5.35 -17.02
N LYS A 75 12.55 5.62 -15.74
CA LYS A 75 13.92 5.75 -15.23
C LYS A 75 14.21 4.80 -14.08
N GLN A 76 13.30 3.91 -13.70
CA GLN A 76 13.50 3.03 -12.57
C GLN A 76 12.84 1.67 -12.80
N ILE A 77 13.66 0.63 -12.73
CA ILE A 77 13.27 -0.77 -12.71
C ILE A 77 13.77 -1.41 -11.42
N VAL A 78 13.14 -2.49 -10.98
CA VAL A 78 13.61 -3.31 -9.88
C VAL A 78 13.84 -4.73 -10.37
N PHE A 79 15.00 -5.29 -10.02
CA PHE A 79 15.31 -6.70 -10.19
C PHE A 79 15.08 -7.44 -8.89
N SER A 80 14.60 -8.67 -8.97
CA SER A 80 14.41 -9.59 -7.85
C SER A 80 15.07 -10.93 -8.16
N GLY A 81 15.66 -11.56 -7.17
CA GLY A 81 16.32 -12.85 -7.37
C GLY A 81 17.15 -13.27 -6.17
N ASN A 82 17.91 -14.34 -6.36
CA ASN A 82 18.86 -14.82 -5.35
C ASN A 82 19.94 -13.76 -5.09
N LEU A 83 20.38 -13.64 -3.84
CA LEU A 83 21.38 -12.65 -3.43
C LEU A 83 22.69 -12.79 -4.21
N GLU A 84 23.13 -14.02 -4.49
CA GLU A 84 24.35 -14.26 -5.29
C GLU A 84 24.24 -13.66 -6.70
N ASN A 85 23.12 -13.92 -7.37
CA ASN A 85 22.87 -13.42 -8.72
C ASN A 85 22.70 -11.90 -8.74
N LEU A 86 22.03 -11.34 -7.74
CA LEU A 86 21.93 -9.89 -7.56
C LEU A 86 23.29 -9.24 -7.32
N ASN A 87 24.19 -9.87 -6.54
CA ASN A 87 25.54 -9.34 -6.32
C ASN A 87 26.35 -9.30 -7.63
N LYS A 88 26.22 -10.32 -8.48
CA LYS A 88 26.86 -10.35 -9.81
C LYS A 88 26.29 -9.27 -10.73
N LEU A 89 24.97 -9.11 -10.75
CA LEU A 89 24.32 -8.01 -11.47
C LEU A 89 24.82 -6.65 -11.00
N GLU A 90 24.87 -6.43 -9.69
CA GLU A 90 25.31 -5.16 -9.08
C GLU A 90 26.76 -4.82 -9.41
N PHE A 91 27.63 -5.83 -9.44
CA PHE A 91 29.01 -5.66 -9.91
C PHE A 91 29.05 -5.19 -11.38
N GLU A 92 28.29 -5.83 -12.27
CA GLU A 92 28.21 -5.42 -13.69
C GLU A 92 27.62 -4.00 -13.84
N LEU A 93 26.59 -3.66 -13.07
CA LEU A 93 26.01 -2.31 -13.06
C LEU A 93 27.04 -1.27 -12.61
N GLN A 94 27.85 -1.60 -11.59
CA GLN A 94 28.94 -0.75 -11.12
C GLN A 94 30.00 -0.53 -12.21
N GLU A 95 30.44 -1.60 -12.89
CA GLU A 95 31.39 -1.51 -14.01
C GLU A 95 30.86 -0.64 -15.16
N LYS A 96 29.55 -0.71 -15.42
CA LYS A 96 28.88 0.15 -16.42
C LYS A 96 28.54 1.55 -15.92
N SER A 97 28.88 1.89 -14.67
CA SER A 97 28.50 3.16 -14.03
C SER A 97 26.99 3.44 -14.05
N ILE A 98 26.16 2.39 -13.99
CA ILE A 98 24.71 2.50 -13.93
C ILE A 98 24.29 2.59 -12.45
N PRO A 99 23.59 3.66 -12.02
CA PRO A 99 23.20 3.80 -10.62
C PRO A 99 22.19 2.72 -10.19
N PHE A 100 22.40 2.15 -9.01
CA PHE A 100 21.50 1.17 -8.40
C PHE A 100 21.46 1.31 -6.88
N LYS A 101 20.47 0.66 -6.26
CA LYS A 101 20.29 0.61 -4.81
C LYS A 101 19.62 -0.70 -4.38
N ARG A 102 20.28 -1.45 -3.51
CA ARG A 102 19.67 -2.60 -2.82
C ARG A 102 18.50 -2.15 -1.95
N LEU A 103 17.36 -2.81 -2.08
CA LEU A 103 16.16 -2.51 -1.30
C LEU A 103 16.18 -3.27 0.04
N LYS A 104 15.70 -2.61 1.09
CA LYS A 104 15.56 -3.20 2.44
C LYS A 104 14.25 -3.98 2.54
N VAL A 105 14.20 -5.13 1.87
CA VAL A 105 13.04 -6.03 1.84
C VAL A 105 13.44 -7.43 2.28
N ALA A 106 12.47 -8.21 2.78
CA ALA A 106 12.73 -9.54 3.33
C ALA A 106 13.06 -10.60 2.26
N GLY A 107 12.65 -10.39 1.00
CA GLY A 107 12.91 -11.34 -0.06
C GLY A 107 12.73 -10.79 -1.47
N ALA A 108 12.81 -11.70 -2.44
CA ALA A 108 12.69 -11.41 -3.87
C ALA A 108 11.22 -11.43 -4.31
N PHE A 109 10.46 -10.39 -3.98
CA PHE A 109 9.05 -10.30 -4.38
C PHE A 109 8.89 -10.15 -5.90
N HIS A 110 7.72 -10.52 -6.44
CA HIS A 110 7.44 -10.48 -7.88
C HIS A 110 8.48 -11.25 -8.69
N SER A 111 8.75 -12.49 -8.27
CA SER A 111 9.77 -13.36 -8.87
C SER A 111 9.36 -14.82 -8.77
N ASN A 112 10.08 -15.70 -9.48
CA ASN A 112 9.90 -17.14 -9.39
C ASN A 112 10.12 -17.70 -7.97
N LEU A 113 10.86 -16.99 -7.10
CA LEU A 113 11.08 -17.40 -5.71
C LEU A 113 9.80 -17.31 -4.86
N MET A 114 8.76 -16.64 -5.33
CA MET A 114 7.45 -16.56 -4.67
C MET A 114 6.48 -17.68 -5.10
N LYS A 115 6.94 -18.69 -5.88
CA LYS A 115 6.07 -19.75 -6.42
C LYS A 115 5.27 -20.50 -5.35
N LYS A 116 5.90 -20.87 -4.24
CA LYS A 116 5.22 -21.55 -3.12
C LYS A 116 4.14 -20.68 -2.48
N ALA A 117 4.39 -19.37 -2.35
CA ALA A 117 3.38 -18.43 -1.87
C ALA A 117 2.18 -18.36 -2.83
N SER A 118 2.43 -18.37 -4.15
CA SER A 118 1.38 -18.35 -5.18
C SER A 118 0.50 -19.59 -5.10
N GLU A 119 1.09 -20.77 -4.93
CA GLU A 119 0.37 -22.05 -4.79
C GLU A 119 -0.52 -22.09 -3.54
N LYS A 120 -0.11 -21.40 -2.46
CA LYS A 120 -0.94 -21.24 -1.26
C LYS A 120 -2.10 -20.28 -1.50
N LEU A 121 -1.81 -19.12 -2.10
CA LEU A 121 -2.81 -18.09 -2.40
C LEU A 121 -3.87 -18.56 -3.39
N GLU A 122 -3.53 -19.46 -4.32
CA GLU A 122 -4.48 -20.02 -5.29
C GLU A 122 -5.63 -20.79 -4.61
N LYS A 123 -5.43 -21.26 -3.37
CA LYS A 123 -6.45 -21.94 -2.56
C LYS A 123 -7.39 -20.96 -1.85
N ILE A 124 -7.00 -19.69 -1.74
CA ILE A 124 -7.80 -18.65 -1.10
C ILE A 124 -8.83 -18.14 -2.10
N ARG A 125 -10.10 -18.16 -1.70
CA ARG A 125 -11.19 -17.57 -2.47
C ARG A 125 -11.49 -16.19 -1.91
N ILE A 126 -11.69 -15.24 -2.81
CA ILE A 126 -12.06 -13.87 -2.48
C ILE A 126 -13.47 -13.67 -3.01
N ASN A 127 -14.37 -13.20 -2.18
CA ASN A 127 -15.69 -12.78 -2.63
C ASN A 127 -15.58 -11.36 -3.22
N TYR A 128 -16.06 -11.18 -4.45
CA TYR A 128 -15.97 -9.90 -5.14
C TYR A 128 -17.22 -9.60 -5.96
N ASN A 129 -17.49 -8.30 -6.13
CA ASN A 129 -18.51 -7.75 -6.99
C ASN A 129 -17.93 -7.51 -8.40
N PRO A 130 -18.32 -8.28 -9.42
CA PRO A 130 -17.81 -8.12 -10.78
C PRO A 130 -18.31 -6.84 -11.46
N ASP A 131 -19.37 -6.19 -10.97
CA ASP A 131 -19.96 -5.03 -11.66
C ASP A 131 -19.11 -3.76 -11.60
N ASN A 132 -18.17 -3.67 -10.65
CA ASN A 132 -17.25 -2.54 -10.51
C ASN A 132 -15.82 -2.85 -10.94
N ILE A 133 -15.54 -4.09 -11.38
CA ILE A 133 -14.18 -4.59 -11.54
C ILE A 133 -13.40 -3.82 -12.63
N ASP A 134 -14.12 -3.34 -13.65
CA ASP A 134 -13.58 -2.56 -14.76
C ASP A 134 -13.08 -1.16 -14.38
N ARG A 135 -13.30 -0.72 -13.14
CA ARG A 135 -12.77 0.54 -12.60
C ARG A 135 -11.31 0.45 -12.19
N VAL A 136 -10.80 -0.78 -11.99
CA VAL A 136 -9.46 -1.07 -11.47
C VAL A 136 -8.54 -1.49 -12.60
N PHE A 137 -7.41 -0.80 -12.74
CA PHE A 137 -6.37 -1.15 -13.70
C PHE A 137 -5.32 -2.04 -13.04
N SER A 138 -5.15 -3.26 -13.54
CA SER A 138 -4.15 -4.19 -13.05
C SER A 138 -2.79 -3.90 -13.64
N SER A 139 -1.82 -3.63 -12.76
CA SER A 139 -0.42 -3.47 -13.17
C SER A 139 0.19 -4.79 -13.67
N ALA A 140 -0.29 -5.93 -13.21
CA ALA A 140 0.18 -7.24 -13.63
C ALA A 140 -0.37 -7.62 -15.02
N LEU A 141 -1.66 -7.36 -15.27
CA LEU A 141 -2.30 -7.66 -16.56
C LEU A 141 -2.08 -6.59 -17.62
N ARG A 142 -1.68 -5.37 -17.21
CA ARG A 142 -1.53 -4.18 -18.08
C ARG A 142 -2.83 -3.78 -18.77
N ARG A 143 -3.96 -4.00 -18.09
CA ARG A 143 -5.31 -3.62 -18.53
C ARG A 143 -6.23 -3.45 -17.35
N PHE A 144 -7.41 -2.88 -17.60
CA PHE A 144 -8.53 -2.99 -16.67
C PHE A 144 -8.93 -4.45 -16.49
N TYR A 145 -9.36 -4.80 -15.29
CA TYR A 145 -10.06 -6.06 -15.07
C TYR A 145 -11.37 -6.09 -15.87
N ASN A 146 -11.88 -7.28 -16.15
CA ASN A 146 -13.18 -7.49 -16.78
C ASN A 146 -14.02 -8.52 -15.99
N LYS A 147 -15.29 -8.69 -16.36
CA LYS A 147 -16.22 -9.55 -15.60
C LYS A 147 -15.89 -11.04 -15.72
N GLU A 148 -15.16 -11.42 -16.76
CA GLU A 148 -14.72 -12.78 -17.04
C GLU A 148 -13.46 -13.16 -16.25
N ASP A 149 -12.77 -12.18 -15.65
CA ASP A 149 -11.54 -12.40 -14.89
C ASP A 149 -11.80 -13.19 -13.61
N ASN A 150 -11.00 -14.23 -13.38
CA ASN A 150 -10.94 -14.89 -12.08
C ASN A 150 -10.01 -14.10 -11.15
N LEU A 151 -10.58 -13.18 -10.38
CA LEU A 151 -9.82 -12.29 -9.50
C LEU A 151 -8.91 -13.05 -8.51
N SER A 152 -9.42 -14.10 -7.85
CA SER A 152 -8.61 -14.89 -6.90
C SER A 152 -7.41 -15.54 -7.58
N TYR A 153 -7.61 -16.13 -8.77
CA TYR A 153 -6.51 -16.71 -9.53
C TYR A 153 -5.49 -15.64 -9.93
N ILE A 154 -5.93 -14.52 -10.49
CA ILE A 154 -5.05 -13.45 -10.93
C ILE A 154 -4.22 -12.91 -9.76
N LEU A 155 -4.85 -12.60 -8.63
CA LEU A 155 -4.14 -12.09 -7.45
C LEU A 155 -3.15 -13.11 -6.88
N SER A 156 -3.44 -14.41 -6.97
CA SER A 156 -2.48 -15.45 -6.58
C SER A 156 -1.26 -15.49 -7.50
N LYS A 157 -1.40 -15.15 -8.79
CA LYS A 157 -0.30 -15.09 -9.76
C LYS A 157 0.41 -13.74 -9.77
N GLN A 158 -0.24 -12.67 -9.32
CA GLN A 158 0.30 -11.31 -9.27
C GLN A 158 1.67 -11.24 -8.55
N ILE A 159 1.88 -12.04 -7.51
CA ILE A 159 3.15 -12.08 -6.75
C ILE A 159 4.31 -12.76 -7.48
N LEU A 160 4.05 -13.37 -8.64
CA LEU A 160 5.06 -13.92 -9.56
C LEU A 160 5.32 -13.00 -10.75
N MET A 161 4.46 -12.01 -10.95
CA MET A 161 4.46 -11.16 -12.14
C MET A 161 5.07 -9.80 -11.83
N PRO A 162 5.73 -9.16 -12.82
CA PRO A 162 6.18 -7.78 -12.70
C PRO A 162 5.03 -6.81 -12.43
N VAL A 163 5.30 -5.82 -11.59
CA VAL A 163 4.43 -4.65 -11.43
C VAL A 163 4.75 -3.63 -12.52
N HIS A 164 3.89 -3.52 -13.54
CA HIS A 164 4.05 -2.54 -14.61
C HIS A 164 3.48 -1.16 -14.26
N TRP A 165 4.04 -0.50 -13.25
CA TRP A 165 3.53 0.81 -12.79
C TRP A 165 3.65 1.91 -13.85
N ASN A 166 4.69 1.86 -14.69
CA ASN A 166 4.83 2.81 -15.80
C ASN A 166 3.65 2.74 -16.79
N GLU A 167 3.04 1.57 -16.97
CA GLU A 167 1.83 1.39 -17.78
C GLU A 167 0.60 1.99 -17.10
N VAL A 168 0.49 1.87 -15.78
CA VAL A 168 -0.56 2.55 -15.00
C VAL A 168 -0.50 4.06 -15.23
N ILE A 169 0.70 4.64 -15.14
CA ILE A 169 0.91 6.08 -15.37
C ILE A 169 0.56 6.45 -16.82
N ALA A 170 1.00 5.65 -17.80
CA ALA A 170 0.69 5.87 -19.21
C ALA A 170 -0.82 5.84 -19.47
N GLN A 171 -1.52 4.85 -18.92
CA GLN A 171 -2.98 4.72 -19.04
C GLN A 171 -3.71 5.91 -18.42
N MET A 172 -3.27 6.39 -17.24
CA MET A 172 -3.87 7.58 -16.63
C MET A 172 -3.72 8.81 -17.52
N LYS A 173 -2.55 8.99 -18.14
CA LYS A 173 -2.32 10.07 -19.11
C LYS A 173 -3.22 9.93 -20.34
N GLU A 174 -3.30 8.75 -20.92
CA GLU A 174 -4.14 8.47 -22.11
C GLU A 174 -5.62 8.73 -21.85
N ASN A 175 -6.08 8.42 -20.63
CA ASN A 175 -7.43 8.73 -20.16
C ASN A 175 -7.63 10.21 -19.77
N ASN A 176 -6.66 11.09 -20.05
CA ASN A 176 -6.68 12.51 -19.70
C ASN A 176 -6.91 12.80 -18.21
N ILE A 177 -6.52 11.87 -17.33
CA ILE A 177 -6.57 12.07 -15.88
C ILE A 177 -5.44 13.02 -15.49
N LYS A 178 -5.79 14.15 -14.87
CA LYS A 178 -4.82 15.16 -14.41
C LYS A 178 -4.67 15.18 -12.89
N ASN A 179 -5.74 14.90 -12.15
CA ASN A 179 -5.75 14.95 -10.70
C ASN A 179 -5.59 13.54 -10.14
N ILE A 180 -4.60 13.33 -9.29
CA ILE A 180 -4.29 12.05 -8.64
C ILE A 180 -4.30 12.23 -7.13
N ILE A 181 -4.96 11.30 -6.44
CA ILE A 181 -4.90 11.18 -4.99
C ILE A 181 -4.10 9.92 -4.68
N GLU A 182 -2.91 10.08 -4.11
CA GLU A 182 -2.08 8.97 -3.62
C GLU A 182 -2.43 8.68 -2.17
N PHE A 183 -2.86 7.45 -1.90
CA PHE A 183 -3.02 6.93 -0.55
C PHE A 183 -1.78 6.13 -0.14
N GLY A 184 -1.09 6.58 0.90
CA GLY A 184 0.13 5.95 1.39
C GLY A 184 0.73 6.67 2.60
N THR A 185 1.66 5.99 3.27
CA THR A 185 2.42 6.55 4.40
C THR A 185 3.57 7.45 3.96
N GLN A 186 3.96 7.35 2.68
CA GLN A 186 5.03 8.12 2.05
C GLN A 186 4.65 8.41 0.60
N PRO A 187 5.10 9.55 0.01
CA PRO A 187 4.76 9.95 -1.35
C PRO A 187 5.65 9.22 -2.39
N VAL A 188 5.59 7.89 -2.42
CA VAL A 188 6.45 7.06 -3.28
C VAL A 188 5.97 7.11 -4.73
N LEU A 189 4.66 7.00 -4.95
CA LEU A 189 4.08 6.92 -6.29
C LEU A 189 4.18 8.28 -6.98
N LYS A 190 3.96 9.39 -6.27
CA LYS A 190 4.21 10.77 -6.75
C LYS A 190 5.58 10.91 -7.43
N ASN A 191 6.62 10.31 -6.86
CA ASN A 191 7.96 10.33 -7.46
C ASN A 191 8.02 9.57 -8.79
N PHE A 192 7.32 8.45 -8.92
CA PHE A 192 7.25 7.69 -10.18
C PHE A 192 6.47 8.43 -11.28
N PHE A 193 5.37 9.09 -10.92
CA PHE A 193 4.63 9.96 -11.84
C PHE A 193 5.53 11.09 -12.34
N ASN A 194 6.15 11.85 -11.44
CA ASN A 194 7.03 12.97 -11.77
C ASN A 194 8.25 12.54 -12.60
N SER A 195 8.79 11.35 -12.35
CA SER A 195 9.89 10.76 -13.12
C SER A 195 9.49 10.44 -14.58
N SER A 196 8.24 9.99 -14.78
CA SER A 196 7.75 9.51 -16.09
C SER A 196 7.17 10.64 -16.96
N TYR A 197 6.43 11.55 -16.33
CA TYR A 197 5.76 12.69 -16.97
C TYR A 197 5.77 13.91 -16.04
N PRO A 198 6.87 14.68 -16.03
CA PRO A 198 6.95 15.92 -15.26
C PRO A 198 5.80 16.88 -15.62
N TYR A 199 5.18 17.50 -14.61
CA TYR A 199 4.18 18.57 -14.75
C TYR A 199 2.86 18.19 -15.46
N ILE A 200 2.61 16.91 -15.73
CA ILE A 200 1.33 16.46 -16.32
C ILE A 200 0.25 16.27 -15.26
N PHE A 201 0.63 15.74 -14.10
CA PHE A 201 -0.30 15.37 -13.03
C PHE A 201 -0.20 16.34 -11.86
N ASP A 202 -1.35 16.72 -11.34
CA ASP A 202 -1.50 17.33 -10.03
C ASP A 202 -1.75 16.22 -9.01
N ILE A 203 -0.80 16.01 -8.10
CA ILE A 203 -0.77 14.84 -7.21
C ILE A 203 -0.81 15.29 -5.77
N VAL A 204 -1.91 14.97 -5.11
CA VAL A 204 -2.07 15.12 -3.67
C VAL A 204 -1.80 13.78 -3.01
N THR A 205 -0.98 13.79 -1.95
CA THR A 205 -0.68 12.57 -1.19
C THR A 205 -1.33 12.64 0.17
N SER A 206 -1.92 11.55 0.65
CA SER A 206 -2.61 11.49 1.93
C SER A 206 -1.69 11.77 3.14
N CYS A 207 -0.38 11.68 2.95
CA CYS A 207 0.62 11.93 3.97
C CYS A 207 1.17 13.37 3.97
N GLU A 208 0.99 14.12 2.89
CA GLU A 208 1.33 15.56 2.84
C GLU A 208 0.11 16.36 3.31
N GLU A 209 0.32 17.41 4.12
CA GLU A 209 -0.73 18.18 4.83
C GLU A 209 -1.74 18.93 3.92
N ASP A 210 -1.74 18.72 2.61
CA ASP A 210 -2.43 19.58 1.64
C ASP A 210 -3.72 19.03 1.03
N TYR A 211 -4.15 17.80 1.34
CA TYR A 211 -5.50 17.35 0.92
C TYR A 211 -6.62 18.15 1.60
N GLU A 212 -6.39 18.61 2.81
CA GLU A 212 -7.42 19.22 3.67
C GLU A 212 -7.45 20.75 3.58
N ASN A 213 -6.37 21.40 3.16
CA ASN A 213 -6.32 22.87 3.02
C ASN A 213 -7.16 23.37 1.84
N ILE A 214 -7.38 22.54 0.82
CA ILE A 214 -8.13 22.91 -0.39
C ILE A 214 -9.65 22.97 -0.15
N TYR A 215 -10.16 22.35 0.92
CA TYR A 215 -11.60 22.15 1.13
C TYR A 215 -12.23 22.81 2.37
N LEU A 216 -11.49 23.46 3.28
CA LEU A 216 -12.02 23.66 4.64
C LEU A 216 -11.98 25.10 5.17
N LYS A 217 -13.17 25.63 5.45
CA LYS A 217 -13.45 26.69 6.44
C LYS A 217 -14.63 26.23 7.33
N ASN A 218 -14.37 25.44 8.39
CA ASN A 218 -15.30 25.25 9.51
C ASN A 218 -14.64 24.51 10.68
N SER A 219 -15.07 24.76 11.93
CA SER A 219 -14.50 24.20 13.16
C SER A 219 -14.88 22.73 13.43
N SER A 220 -16.04 22.25 12.95
CA SER A 220 -16.41 20.82 12.94
C SER A 220 -15.38 19.97 12.19
N ASN A 221 -14.69 20.56 11.21
CA ASN A 221 -13.66 19.89 10.43
C ASN A 221 -12.39 19.58 11.22
N PHE A 222 -12.09 20.34 12.28
CA PHE A 222 -10.88 20.11 13.07
C PHE A 222 -10.96 18.81 13.89
N TYR A 223 -12.09 18.56 14.54
CA TYR A 223 -12.31 17.30 15.24
C TYR A 223 -12.44 16.12 14.29
N LEU A 224 -13.11 16.31 13.14
CA LEU A 224 -13.17 15.29 12.10
C LEU A 224 -11.76 14.94 11.56
N LYS A 225 -10.89 15.93 11.39
CA LYS A 225 -9.47 15.71 11.04
C LYS A 225 -8.74 14.89 12.10
N PHE A 226 -9.02 15.13 13.37
CA PHE A 226 -8.48 14.30 14.46
C PHE A 226 -8.98 12.85 14.38
N LEU A 227 -10.28 12.61 14.18
CA LEU A 227 -10.82 11.26 14.03
C LEU A 227 -10.22 10.53 12.81
N LYS A 228 -10.09 11.20 11.67
CA LYS A 228 -9.45 10.67 10.46
C LYS A 228 -7.98 10.31 10.70
N LYS A 229 -7.24 11.15 11.43
CA LYS A 229 -5.86 10.87 11.79
C LYS A 229 -5.75 9.65 12.71
N ILE A 230 -6.67 9.49 13.66
CA ILE A 230 -6.76 8.29 14.51
C ILE A 230 -6.97 7.03 13.66
N ILE A 231 -7.95 7.04 12.75
CA ILE A 231 -8.21 5.93 11.82
C ILE A 231 -6.96 5.66 10.96
N SER A 232 -6.30 6.69 10.46
CA SER A 232 -5.07 6.57 9.66
C SER A 232 -3.95 5.88 10.45
N ILE A 233 -3.73 6.24 11.71
CA ILE A 233 -2.73 5.58 12.56
C ILE A 233 -3.11 4.11 12.77
N ALA A 234 -4.38 3.80 13.03
CA ALA A 234 -4.84 2.41 13.20
C ALA A 234 -4.52 1.53 11.99
N VAL A 235 -4.66 2.06 10.76
CA VAL A 235 -4.35 1.34 9.51
C VAL A 235 -2.85 1.25 9.28
N CYS A 236 -2.15 2.38 9.39
CA CYS A 236 -0.76 2.51 8.97
C CYS A 236 0.26 1.91 9.95
N SER A 237 -0.09 1.74 11.22
CA SER A 237 0.79 1.04 12.16
C SER A 237 0.93 -0.43 11.77
N LYS A 238 2.14 -0.97 11.87
CA LYS A 238 2.40 -2.37 11.52
C LYS A 238 1.67 -3.30 12.50
N ASN A 239 1.07 -4.38 12.00
CA ASN A 239 0.63 -5.47 12.86
C ASN A 239 1.83 -6.39 13.16
N ASN A 240 2.18 -6.55 14.42
CA ASN A 240 3.22 -7.47 14.90
C ASN A 240 2.63 -8.63 15.72
N SER A 241 1.31 -8.82 15.71
CA SER A 241 0.63 -9.95 16.35
C SER A 241 0.37 -11.07 15.34
N ASP A 242 0.61 -12.30 15.77
CA ASP A 242 0.27 -13.53 15.02
C ASP A 242 -1.10 -14.12 15.43
N ASP A 243 -1.79 -13.50 16.40
CA ASP A 243 -3.08 -13.98 16.92
C ASP A 243 -4.24 -13.72 15.96
N LEU A 244 -4.80 -14.80 15.42
CA LEU A 244 -5.97 -14.77 14.53
C LEU A 244 -7.25 -14.30 15.24
N ASN A 245 -7.42 -14.60 16.53
CA ASN A 245 -8.61 -14.15 17.26
C ASN A 245 -8.56 -12.64 17.49
N GLY A 246 -7.39 -12.11 17.86
CA GLY A 246 -7.15 -10.67 17.93
C GLY A 246 -7.32 -9.94 16.59
N PHE A 247 -7.17 -10.64 15.47
CA PHE A 247 -7.38 -10.06 14.13
C PHE A 247 -8.87 -9.83 13.83
N GLU A 248 -9.77 -10.76 14.17
CA GLU A 248 -11.23 -10.53 14.05
C GLU A 248 -11.68 -9.38 14.94
N GLU A 249 -11.18 -9.31 16.17
CA GLU A 249 -11.47 -8.20 17.09
C GLU A 249 -10.98 -6.87 16.52
N TYR A 250 -9.77 -6.83 15.93
CA TYR A 250 -9.23 -5.66 15.25
C TYR A 250 -10.15 -5.17 14.12
N ILE A 251 -10.62 -6.08 13.26
CA ILE A 251 -11.52 -5.75 12.15
C ILE A 251 -12.80 -5.11 12.69
N ASN A 252 -13.44 -5.74 13.67
CA ASN A 252 -14.71 -5.26 14.22
C ASN A 252 -14.59 -3.87 14.85
N ILE A 253 -13.53 -3.63 15.63
CA ILE A 253 -13.29 -2.31 16.24
C ILE A 253 -13.02 -1.26 15.15
N TYR A 254 -12.25 -1.60 14.12
CA TYR A 254 -11.95 -0.70 13.03
C TYR A 254 -13.20 -0.31 12.23
N GLN A 255 -14.06 -1.28 11.91
CA GLN A 255 -15.33 -1.05 11.23
C GLN A 255 -16.26 -0.14 12.03
N ASP A 256 -16.38 -0.35 13.35
CA ASP A 256 -17.19 0.51 14.23
C ASP A 256 -16.70 1.97 14.21
N LEU A 257 -15.38 2.19 14.26
CA LEU A 257 -14.81 3.54 14.14
C LEU A 257 -15.04 4.16 12.76
N LEU A 258 -14.88 3.38 11.69
CA LEU A 258 -15.16 3.85 10.33
C LEU A 258 -16.64 4.23 10.15
N GLN A 259 -17.56 3.38 10.61
CA GLN A 259 -18.99 3.63 10.52
C GLN A 259 -19.36 4.93 11.25
N LYS A 260 -18.90 5.09 12.49
CA LYS A 260 -19.10 6.34 13.25
C LYS A 260 -18.54 7.56 12.52
N CYS A 261 -17.34 7.45 11.97
CA CYS A 261 -16.73 8.55 11.20
C CYS A 261 -17.57 8.90 9.96
N ASN A 262 -18.07 7.90 9.24
CA ASN A 262 -18.93 8.08 8.07
C ASN A 262 -20.29 8.68 8.45
N ASP A 263 -20.86 8.28 9.59
CA ASP A 263 -22.11 8.85 10.10
C ASP A 263 -21.96 10.33 10.44
N PHE A 264 -20.82 10.73 11.02
CA PHE A 264 -20.50 12.14 11.25
C PHE A 264 -20.38 12.93 9.94
N ILE A 265 -19.73 12.35 8.92
CA ILE A 265 -19.58 13.00 7.61
C ILE A 265 -20.94 13.14 6.90
N SER A 266 -21.73 12.07 6.88
CA SER A 266 -22.95 11.99 6.08
C SER A 266 -24.09 12.84 6.64
N ASN A 267 -24.14 13.04 7.96
CA ASN A 267 -25.18 13.81 8.63
C ASN A 267 -24.78 15.26 8.95
N ASP A 268 -23.63 15.73 8.43
CA ASP A 268 -23.01 17.00 8.82
C ASP A 268 -22.92 17.13 10.36
N GLY A 269 -22.64 15.99 11.00
CA GLY A 269 -22.75 15.81 12.44
C GLY A 269 -21.71 16.65 13.18
N LEU A 270 -22.13 17.26 14.29
CA LEU A 270 -21.22 17.94 15.20
C LEU A 270 -20.35 16.88 15.90
N VAL A 271 -19.11 16.76 15.46
CA VAL A 271 -18.08 16.04 16.22
C VAL A 271 -17.72 16.87 17.45
N ASP A 272 -17.61 16.22 18.60
CA ASP A 272 -17.28 16.87 19.86
C ASP A 272 -16.05 16.23 20.55
N ILE A 273 -15.70 16.74 21.73
CA ILE A 273 -14.55 16.27 22.51
C ILE A 273 -14.76 14.83 22.98
N SER A 274 -15.99 14.42 23.33
CA SER A 274 -16.30 13.03 23.70
C SER A 274 -16.03 12.05 22.57
N SER A 275 -16.41 12.43 21.35
CA SER A 275 -16.13 11.64 20.15
C SER A 275 -14.63 11.51 19.90
N CYS A 276 -13.88 12.61 20.07
CA CYS A 276 -12.43 12.59 20.01
C CYS A 276 -11.83 11.66 21.07
N GLN A 277 -12.30 11.74 22.32
CA GLN A 277 -11.80 10.89 23.41
C GLN A 277 -12.07 9.40 23.13
N LEU A 278 -13.27 9.06 22.66
CA LEU A 278 -13.62 7.69 22.29
C LEU A 278 -12.67 7.12 21.23
N PHE A 279 -12.40 7.88 20.16
CA PHE A 279 -11.49 7.45 19.10
C PHE A 279 -10.06 7.31 19.61
N TYR A 280 -9.58 8.28 20.40
CA TYR A 280 -8.25 8.25 21.00
C TYR A 280 -8.07 7.01 21.90
N ASP A 281 -9.00 6.76 22.82
CA ASP A 281 -8.95 5.62 23.74
C ASP A 281 -9.06 4.30 22.98
N THR A 282 -9.93 4.23 21.96
CA THR A 282 -10.07 3.02 21.14
C THR A 282 -8.77 2.70 20.38
N LEU A 283 -8.08 3.71 19.84
CA LEU A 283 -6.79 3.51 19.18
C LEU A 283 -5.74 3.00 20.16
N PHE A 284 -5.51 3.75 21.24
CA PHE A 284 -4.36 3.51 22.11
C PHE A 284 -4.56 2.39 23.11
N SER A 285 -5.78 2.15 23.57
CA SER A 285 -6.07 1.13 24.59
C SER A 285 -6.57 -0.19 24.00
N LYS A 286 -7.00 -0.22 22.73
CA LYS A 286 -7.50 -1.45 22.08
C LYS A 286 -6.73 -1.81 20.81
N LEU A 287 -6.76 -0.94 19.79
CA LEU A 287 -6.26 -1.29 18.45
C LEU A 287 -4.73 -1.47 18.40
N LEU A 288 -3.95 -0.54 18.94
CA LEU A 288 -2.48 -0.66 18.92
C LEU A 288 -1.96 -1.83 19.79
N PRO A 289 -2.56 -2.11 20.97
CA PRO A 289 -2.27 -3.32 21.73
C PRO A 289 -2.58 -4.62 20.96
N LEU A 290 -3.76 -4.73 20.31
CA LEU A 290 -4.11 -5.91 19.50
C LEU A 290 -3.11 -6.16 18.36
N LYS A 291 -2.52 -5.09 17.83
CA LYS A 291 -1.48 -5.14 16.79
C LYS A 291 -0.06 -5.37 17.33
N SER A 292 0.11 -5.57 18.64
CA SER A 292 1.42 -5.69 19.30
C SER A 292 2.38 -4.55 18.88
N VAL A 293 1.88 -3.31 18.80
CA VAL A 293 2.69 -2.16 18.38
C VAL A 293 3.67 -1.81 19.50
N PRO A 294 4.96 -1.58 19.21
CA PRO A 294 5.95 -1.26 20.23
C PRO A 294 5.57 -0.01 21.02
N GLU A 295 5.80 -0.03 22.34
CA GLU A 295 5.50 1.08 23.24
C GLU A 295 6.18 2.39 22.80
N SER A 296 7.40 2.31 22.27
CA SER A 296 8.12 3.46 21.73
C SER A 296 7.41 4.09 20.51
N GLU A 297 6.80 3.28 19.64
CA GLU A 297 5.97 3.79 18.53
C GLU A 297 4.68 4.41 19.08
N ILE A 298 4.03 3.75 20.04
CA ILE A 298 2.82 4.28 20.70
C ILE A 298 3.06 5.67 21.29
N ILE A 299 4.14 5.84 22.06
CA ILE A 299 4.53 7.12 22.65
C ILE A 299 4.80 8.17 21.57
N SER A 300 5.51 7.79 20.49
CA SER A 300 5.78 8.67 19.35
C SER A 300 4.48 9.16 18.70
N ARG A 301 3.51 8.27 18.47
CA ARG A 301 2.19 8.61 17.90
C ARG A 301 1.37 9.51 18.82
N LYS A 302 1.35 9.25 20.14
CA LYS A 302 0.70 10.13 21.12
C LYS A 302 1.28 11.55 21.06
N ASN A 303 2.61 11.66 21.02
CA ASN A 303 3.31 12.94 20.92
C ASN A 303 3.03 13.67 19.59
N GLU A 304 3.00 12.94 18.47
CA GLU A 304 2.61 13.47 17.14
C GLU A 304 1.21 14.09 17.18
N LEU A 305 0.23 13.35 17.72
CA LEU A 305 -1.14 13.83 17.82
C LEU A 305 -1.26 15.04 18.75
N LYS A 306 -0.63 15.00 19.93
CA LYS A 306 -0.67 16.12 20.89
C LYS A 306 -0.04 17.39 20.33
N LYS A 307 1.02 17.24 19.52
CA LYS A 307 1.69 18.36 18.84
C LYS A 307 0.82 18.96 17.75
N ASN A 308 0.15 18.12 16.97
CA ASN A 308 -0.59 18.56 15.78
C ASN A 308 -2.06 18.94 16.08
N PHE A 309 -2.61 18.51 17.22
CA PHE A 309 -4.00 18.75 17.60
C PHE A 309 -4.10 19.33 19.01
N HIS A 310 -4.51 20.60 19.12
CA HIS A 310 -4.73 21.29 20.38
C HIS A 310 -6.19 21.20 20.84
N ILE A 311 -6.67 20.00 21.11
CA ILE A 311 -8.05 19.76 21.59
C ILE A 311 -8.11 20.00 23.10
N GLY A 312 -8.67 21.15 23.51
CA GLY A 312 -8.93 21.45 24.91
C GLY A 312 -9.90 20.44 25.53
N GLY A 313 -9.61 19.95 26.74
CA GLY A 313 -10.43 18.97 27.45
C GLY A 313 -10.20 17.50 27.06
N LEU A 314 -9.43 17.22 26.00
CA LEU A 314 -9.01 15.85 25.67
C LEU A 314 -7.98 15.36 26.70
N LYS A 315 -8.21 14.17 27.24
CA LYS A 315 -7.28 13.49 28.15
C LYS A 315 -6.25 12.73 27.33
N TRP A 316 -5.07 13.34 27.17
CA TRP A 316 -3.92 12.78 26.45
C TRP A 316 -3.17 11.69 27.25
N GLU A 317 -3.85 10.92 28.09
CA GLU A 317 -3.21 10.05 29.09
C GLU A 317 -2.20 9.05 28.49
N PHE A 318 -1.16 8.75 29.28
CA PHE A 318 -0.09 7.80 28.99
C PHE A 318 -0.51 6.38 29.37
#